data_AF-A0A822DG74-F1
#
_entry.id   AF-A0A822DG74-F1
#
_cell.length_a   1.000
_cell.length_b   1.000
_cell.length_c   1.000
_cell.angle_alpha   90.00
_cell.angle_beta   90.00
_cell.angle_gamma   90.00
#
_symmetry.space_group_name_H-M   'P 1'
#
loop_
_entity.id
_entity.type
_entity.pdbx_description
1 polymer ?
#
loop_
_entity_poly.entity_id
_entity_poly.type
_entity_poly.pdbx_seq_one_letter_code
_entity_poly.pdbx_strand_id
1 'polypeptide(L)'
;MQSIFAGAKVAGWTEGKNIRIDHVGFGVVLGEDGKKLKSRSGATIRLRDLLDEGLERSMAKLKEKDRHNVLTPEELEKAQKSVAYGCIKYADLSHNRNSDYIFSFDRMLDDRGNTTAYSLYAYTRIQSIARTAGVDHAVLKAMARDIKLNFEIEERELKLAKCIIKYADVFT
;
A
#
# COMPACT_ATOMS: atom_id res chain seq x y z
N MET A 1 -3.59 28.69 -2.11
CA MET A 1 -4.52 28.19 -1.08
C MET A 1 -4.58 29.10 0.14
N GLN A 2 -3.47 29.44 0.81
CA GLN A 2 -3.51 30.28 2.03
C GLN A 2 -4.21 31.63 1.84
N SER A 3 -3.98 32.32 0.72
CA SER A 3 -4.66 33.58 0.40
C SER A 3 -6.18 33.42 0.24
N ILE A 4 -6.65 32.26 -0.24
CA ILE A 4 -8.08 31.96 -0.39
C ILE A 4 -8.70 31.77 1.01
N PHE A 5 -8.02 31.07 1.91
CA PHE A 5 -8.48 30.87 3.29
C PHE A 5 -8.53 32.19 4.07
N ALA A 6 -7.51 33.04 3.90
CA ALA A 6 -7.50 34.38 4.45
C ALA A 6 -8.68 35.22 3.92
N GLY A 7 -8.96 35.16 2.62
CA GLY A 7 -10.11 35.82 2.01
C GLY A 7 -11.46 35.35 2.58
N ALA A 8 -11.64 34.03 2.73
CA ALA A 8 -12.85 33.46 3.32
C ALA A 8 -13.08 33.91 4.77
N LYS A 9 -12.00 34.08 5.54
CA LYS A 9 -12.06 34.62 6.91
C LYS A 9 -12.47 36.09 6.91
N VAL A 10 -11.87 36.92 6.05
CA VAL A 10 -12.22 38.34 5.91
C VAL A 10 -13.67 38.52 5.46
N ALA A 11 -14.18 37.63 4.61
CA ALA A 11 -15.57 37.64 4.16
C ALA A 11 -16.58 37.13 5.20
N GLY A 12 -16.14 36.76 6.42
CA GLY A 12 -17.01 36.27 7.49
C GLY A 12 -17.57 34.86 7.27
N TRP A 13 -17.11 34.11 6.27
CA TRP A 13 -17.71 32.80 5.92
C TRP A 13 -17.47 31.71 6.98
N THR A 14 -16.38 31.86 7.74
CA THR A 14 -15.97 30.98 8.83
C THR A 14 -16.23 31.56 10.21
N GLU A 15 -16.74 32.80 10.30
CA GLU A 15 -16.97 33.49 11.58
C GLU A 15 -18.12 32.84 12.36
N GLY A 16 -17.96 32.72 13.68
CA GLY A 16 -18.93 32.05 14.57
C GLY A 16 -19.05 30.53 14.39
N LYS A 17 -18.23 29.92 13.52
CA LYS A 17 -18.25 28.47 13.25
C LYS A 17 -16.92 27.84 13.66
N ASN A 18 -16.98 26.72 14.36
CA ASN A 18 -15.78 25.93 14.67
C ASN A 18 -15.41 25.07 13.45
N ILE A 19 -14.86 25.70 12.39
CA ILE A 19 -14.47 25.03 11.14
C ILE A 19 -12.95 25.07 10.99
N ARG A 20 -12.36 23.88 10.82
CA ARG A 20 -10.94 23.70 10.44
C ARG A 20 -10.84 23.59 8.92
N ILE A 21 -9.97 24.38 8.30
CA ILE A 21 -9.69 24.35 6.87
C ILE A 21 -8.20 24.08 6.68
N ASP A 22 -7.87 22.95 6.05
CA ASP A 22 -6.48 22.56 5.80
C ASP A 22 -6.17 22.49 4.30
N HIS A 23 -4.94 22.87 3.96
CA HIS A 23 -4.37 22.53 2.67
C HIS A 23 -3.50 21.27 2.81
N VAL A 24 -4.00 20.15 2.29
CA VAL A 24 -3.26 18.89 2.24
C VAL A 24 -2.37 18.87 0.99
N GLY A 25 -1.22 19.53 1.08
CA GLY A 25 -0.26 19.59 -0.02
C GLY A 25 0.43 18.25 -0.30
N PHE A 26 1.07 18.14 -1.47
CA PHE A 26 1.93 17.03 -1.81
C PHE A 26 3.12 17.50 -2.67
N GLY A 27 4.22 16.75 -2.63
CA GLY A 27 5.42 17.02 -3.41
C GLY A 27 5.26 16.69 -4.90
N VAL A 28 6.31 16.92 -5.67
CA VAL A 28 6.34 16.65 -7.10
C VAL A 28 6.72 15.19 -7.36
N VAL A 29 6.09 14.59 -8.36
CA VAL A 29 6.48 13.26 -8.86
C VAL A 29 7.65 13.41 -9.83
N LEU A 30 8.77 12.81 -9.47
CA LEU A 30 10.00 12.80 -10.24
C LEU A 30 10.18 11.46 -10.95
N GLY A 31 10.86 11.46 -12.10
CA GLY A 31 11.40 10.23 -12.70
C GLY A 31 12.68 9.81 -12.00
N GLU A 32 13.24 8.68 -12.42
CA GLU A 32 14.51 8.16 -11.90
C GLU A 32 15.72 9.09 -12.17
N ASP A 33 15.57 10.02 -13.13
CA ASP A 33 16.55 11.07 -13.42
C ASP A 33 16.47 12.28 -12.48
N GLY A 34 15.57 12.25 -11.49
CA GLY A 34 15.34 13.33 -10.53
C GLY A 34 14.62 14.55 -11.13
N LYS A 35 14.15 14.49 -12.38
CA LYS A 35 13.38 15.56 -13.02
C LYS A 35 11.90 15.22 -12.96
N LYS A 36 11.03 16.20 -13.24
CA LYS A 36 9.57 15.97 -13.32
C LYS A 36 9.27 14.79 -14.22
N LEU A 37 8.45 13.87 -13.73
CA LEU A 37 8.07 12.66 -14.44
C LEU A 37 7.51 13.00 -15.82
N LYS A 38 8.16 12.49 -16.86
CA LYS A 38 7.85 12.71 -18.27
C LYS A 38 8.04 11.42 -19.05
N SER A 39 7.35 11.29 -20.18
CA SER A 39 7.56 10.20 -21.13
C SER A 39 8.97 10.28 -21.72
N ARG A 40 9.42 9.22 -22.40
CA ARG A 40 10.69 9.22 -23.14
C ARG A 40 10.79 10.33 -24.20
N SER A 41 9.66 10.79 -24.73
CA SER A 41 9.59 11.93 -25.66
C SER A 41 9.57 13.30 -24.98
N GLY A 42 9.60 13.36 -23.64
CA GLY A 42 9.56 14.59 -22.86
C GLY A 42 8.16 15.18 -22.64
N ALA A 43 7.11 14.48 -23.08
CA ALA A 43 5.71 14.85 -22.89
C ALA A 43 5.17 14.39 -21.52
N THR A 44 4.02 14.91 -21.12
CA THR A 44 3.31 14.44 -19.93
C THR A 44 2.86 12.99 -20.13
N ILE A 45 3.12 12.13 -19.15
CA ILE A 45 2.64 10.74 -19.16
C ILE A 45 1.13 10.73 -18.88
N ARG A 46 0.36 9.98 -19.68
CA ARG A 46 -1.06 9.76 -19.38
C ARG A 46 -1.19 8.71 -18.29
N LEU A 47 -2.09 8.94 -17.34
CA LEU A 47 -2.31 7.99 -16.25
C LEU A 47 -2.70 6.60 -16.77
N ARG A 48 -3.51 6.52 -17.84
CA ARG A 48 -3.88 5.25 -18.47
C ARG A 48 -2.65 4.45 -18.90
N ASP A 49 -1.75 5.08 -19.65
CA ASP A 49 -0.54 4.43 -20.16
C ASP A 49 0.36 3.95 -19.00
N LEU A 50 0.45 4.73 -17.91
CA LEU A 50 1.18 4.34 -16.70
C LEU A 50 0.55 3.13 -16.00
N LEU A 51 -0.78 3.09 -15.89
CA LEU A 51 -1.49 1.95 -15.28
C LEU A 51 -1.37 0.68 -16.15
N ASP A 52 -1.44 0.84 -17.47
CA ASP A 52 -1.28 -0.26 -18.44
C ASP A 52 0.15 -0.83 -18.37
N GLU A 53 1.18 0.03 -18.33
CA GLU A 53 2.57 -0.40 -18.12
C GLU A 53 2.76 -1.11 -16.75
N GLY A 54 2.11 -0.60 -15.69
CA GLY A 54 2.13 -1.24 -14.38
C GLY A 54 1.54 -2.65 -14.40
N LEU A 55 0.45 -2.86 -15.14
CA LEU A 55 -0.15 -4.18 -15.35
C LEU A 55 0.80 -5.12 -16.11
N GLU A 56 1.41 -4.66 -17.20
CA GLU A 56 2.36 -5.46 -17.99
C GLU A 56 3.55 -5.91 -17.15
N ARG A 57 4.21 -4.99 -16.45
CA ARG A 57 5.36 -5.29 -15.58
C ARG A 57 4.96 -6.21 -14.42
N SER A 58 3.79 -6.00 -13.82
CA SER A 58 3.28 -6.88 -12.77
C SER A 58 3.04 -8.31 -13.27
N MET A 59 2.49 -8.48 -14.47
CA MET A 59 2.29 -9.81 -15.05
C MET A 59 3.62 -10.50 -15.34
N ALA A 60 4.59 -9.76 -15.88
CA ALA A 60 5.94 -10.27 -16.10
C ALA A 60 6.55 -10.80 -14.78
N LYS A 61 6.44 -10.04 -13.68
CA LYS A 61 6.91 -10.46 -12.35
C LYS A 61 6.19 -11.69 -11.81
N LEU A 62 4.88 -11.80 -11.99
CA LEU A 62 4.13 -12.99 -11.58
C LEU A 62 4.55 -14.23 -12.37
N LYS A 63 4.83 -14.07 -13.67
CA LYS A 63 5.33 -15.14 -14.53
C LYS A 63 6.75 -15.56 -14.16
N GLU A 64 7.65 -14.61 -13.88
CA GLU A 64 9.02 -14.85 -13.39
C GLU A 64 9.04 -15.71 -12.10
N LYS A 65 7.99 -15.61 -11.28
CA LYS A 65 7.81 -16.36 -10.04
C LYS A 65 6.92 -17.61 -10.20
N ASP A 66 6.74 -18.08 -11.42
CA ASP A 66 5.96 -19.27 -11.78
C ASP A 66 4.51 -19.27 -11.28
N ARG A 67 3.92 -18.09 -11.01
CA ARG A 67 2.54 -18.01 -10.49
C ARG A 67 1.50 -18.46 -11.49
N HIS A 68 1.79 -18.35 -12.78
CA HIS A 68 0.95 -18.85 -13.86
C HIS A 68 0.80 -20.38 -13.87
N ASN A 69 1.69 -21.12 -13.21
CA ASN A 69 1.62 -22.59 -13.13
C ASN A 69 0.70 -23.09 -12.00
N VAL A 70 0.37 -22.22 -11.03
CA VAL A 70 -0.36 -22.59 -9.81
C VAL A 70 -1.66 -21.82 -9.62
N LEU A 71 -1.89 -20.76 -10.39
CA LEU A 71 -3.10 -19.95 -10.35
C LEU A 71 -3.94 -20.19 -11.60
N THR A 72 -5.26 -20.16 -11.44
CA THR A 72 -6.18 -20.08 -12.57
C THR A 72 -6.01 -18.74 -13.32
N PRO A 73 -6.46 -18.63 -14.59
CA PRO A 73 -6.39 -17.37 -15.34
C PRO A 73 -7.05 -16.19 -14.60
N GLU A 74 -8.18 -16.42 -13.94
CA GLU A 74 -8.91 -15.40 -13.18
C GLU A 74 -8.16 -14.96 -11.91
N GLU A 75 -7.55 -15.90 -11.18
CA GLU A 75 -6.72 -15.60 -10.01
C GLU A 75 -5.44 -14.86 -10.41
N LEU A 76 -4.84 -15.22 -11.54
CA LEU A 76 -3.65 -14.57 -12.07
C LEU A 76 -3.96 -13.11 -12.45
N GLU A 77 -5.09 -12.84 -13.09
CA GLU A 77 -5.54 -11.48 -13.40
C GLU A 77 -5.81 -10.66 -12.12
N LYS A 78 -6.47 -11.27 -11.13
CA LYS A 78 -6.68 -10.63 -9.81
C LYS A 78 -5.36 -10.30 -9.12
N ALA A 79 -4.38 -11.23 -9.16
CA ALA A 79 -3.06 -11.01 -8.61
C ALA A 79 -2.32 -9.89 -9.35
N GLN A 80 -2.38 -9.84 -10.68
CA GLN A 80 -1.79 -8.79 -11.50
C GLN A 80 -2.33 -7.41 -11.12
N LYS A 81 -3.66 -7.26 -11.08
CA LYS A 81 -4.29 -5.98 -10.71
C LYS A 81 -3.94 -5.56 -9.27
N SER A 82 -3.94 -6.53 -8.35
CA SER A 82 -3.61 -6.27 -6.94
C SER A 82 -2.18 -5.80 -6.75
N VAL A 83 -1.22 -6.46 -7.42
CA VAL A 83 0.20 -6.08 -7.36
C VAL A 83 0.43 -4.75 -8.08
N ALA A 84 -0.05 -4.57 -9.31
CA ALA A 84 0.14 -3.35 -10.09
C ALA A 84 -0.40 -2.11 -9.35
N TYR A 85 -1.69 -2.09 -9.03
CA TYR A 85 -2.33 -0.92 -8.43
C TYR A 85 -1.90 -0.74 -6.97
N GLY A 86 -1.67 -1.84 -6.26
CA GLY A 86 -1.14 -1.80 -4.90
C GLY A 86 0.22 -1.12 -4.85
N CYS A 87 1.16 -1.56 -5.68
CA CYS A 87 2.51 -0.98 -5.71
C CYS A 87 2.51 0.49 -6.12
N ILE A 88 1.72 0.88 -7.12
CA ILE A 88 1.62 2.29 -7.53
C ILE A 88 1.09 3.17 -6.41
N LYS A 89 0.01 2.75 -5.74
CA LYS A 89 -0.58 3.52 -4.61
C LYS A 89 0.36 3.58 -3.42
N TYR A 90 0.95 2.45 -3.05
CA TYR A 90 1.79 2.37 -1.86
C TYR A 90 3.13 3.06 -2.04
N ALA A 91 3.70 3.03 -3.24
CA ALA A 91 4.91 3.78 -3.55
C ALA A 91 4.72 5.28 -3.31
N ASP A 92 3.52 5.82 -3.54
CA ASP A 92 3.19 7.20 -3.16
C ASP A 92 2.98 7.32 -1.64
N LEU A 93 2.04 6.54 -1.08
CA LEU A 93 1.60 6.65 0.32
C LEU A 93 2.66 6.31 1.38
N SER A 94 3.67 5.52 1.03
CA SER A 94 4.75 5.13 1.95
C SER A 94 5.78 6.23 2.17
N HIS A 95 5.77 7.29 1.36
CA HIS A 95 6.64 8.45 1.50
C HIS A 95 5.92 9.59 2.23
N ASN A 96 6.69 10.50 2.82
CA ASN A 96 6.11 11.72 3.37
C ASN A 96 5.47 12.52 2.24
N ARG A 97 4.16 12.77 2.33
CA ARG A 97 3.40 13.45 1.28
C ARG A 97 4.00 14.79 0.86
N ASN A 98 4.65 15.54 1.75
CA ASN A 98 5.19 16.87 1.44
C ASN A 98 6.54 16.80 0.69
N SER A 99 7.18 15.64 0.65
CA SER A 99 8.43 15.44 -0.07
C SER A 99 8.17 15.12 -1.54
N ASP A 100 9.09 15.52 -2.41
CA ASP A 100 9.14 14.98 -3.76
C ASP A 100 9.44 13.47 -3.71
N TYR A 101 8.88 12.71 -4.64
CA TYR A 101 9.02 11.25 -4.70
C TYR A 101 9.47 10.80 -6.09
N ILE A 102 10.38 9.82 -6.13
CA ILE A 102 10.92 9.23 -7.35
C ILE A 102 10.05 8.04 -7.77
N PHE A 103 9.31 8.20 -8.86
CA PHE A 103 8.56 7.14 -9.49
C PHE A 103 9.49 6.15 -10.20
N SER A 104 9.51 4.91 -9.73
CA SER A 104 10.29 3.81 -10.30
C SER A 104 9.49 2.51 -10.22
N PHE A 105 9.16 1.94 -11.38
CA PHE A 105 8.48 0.64 -11.44
C PHE A 105 9.31 -0.46 -10.81
N ASP A 106 10.62 -0.45 -11.05
CA ASP A 106 11.51 -1.50 -10.58
C ASP A 106 11.61 -1.50 -9.05
N ARG A 107 11.67 -0.31 -8.42
CA ARG A 107 11.66 -0.18 -6.96
C ARG A 107 10.32 -0.57 -6.35
N MET A 108 9.20 -0.13 -6.91
CA MET A 108 7.89 -0.39 -6.29
C MET A 108 7.41 -1.84 -6.46
N LEU A 109 7.86 -2.52 -7.52
CA LEU A 109 7.55 -3.94 -7.80
C LEU A 109 8.57 -4.90 -7.20
N ASP A 110 9.59 -4.42 -6.47
CA ASP A 110 10.55 -5.26 -5.76
C ASP A 110 9.82 -6.12 -4.71
N ASP A 111 10.15 -7.41 -4.67
CA ASP A 111 9.56 -8.36 -3.73
C ASP A 111 10.24 -8.33 -2.35
N ARG A 112 11.19 -7.40 -2.15
CA ARG A 112 11.89 -7.12 -0.90
C ARG A 112 11.70 -5.66 -0.49
N GLY A 113 11.82 -5.43 0.81
CA GLY A 113 11.73 -4.09 1.39
C GLY A 113 10.29 -3.62 1.62
N ASN A 114 10.13 -2.30 1.70
CA ASN A 114 8.85 -1.67 2.04
C ASN A 114 7.96 -1.47 0.80
N THR A 115 7.43 -2.56 0.25
CA THR A 115 6.61 -2.55 -0.96
C THR A 115 5.29 -3.30 -0.78
N THR A 116 4.31 -3.03 -1.65
CA THR A 116 3.08 -3.82 -1.68
C THR A 116 3.33 -5.23 -2.17
N ALA A 117 4.27 -5.45 -3.10
CA ALA A 117 4.64 -6.78 -3.55
C ALA A 117 5.11 -7.65 -2.37
N TYR A 118 5.99 -7.13 -1.52
CA TYR A 118 6.40 -7.81 -0.30
C TYR A 118 5.22 -8.01 0.66
N SER A 119 4.41 -6.98 0.89
CA SER A 119 3.28 -7.02 1.83
C SER A 119 2.22 -8.06 1.43
N LEU A 120 1.88 -8.16 0.14
CA LEU A 120 0.95 -9.15 -0.40
C LEU A 120 1.53 -10.56 -0.32
N TYR A 121 2.82 -10.72 -0.60
CA TYR A 121 3.49 -12.01 -0.40
C TYR A 121 3.48 -12.43 1.08
N ALA A 122 3.80 -11.52 2.00
CA ALA A 122 3.76 -11.78 3.43
C ALA A 122 2.33 -12.15 3.90
N TYR A 123 1.32 -11.42 3.43
CA TYR A 123 -0.09 -11.71 3.70
C TYR A 123 -0.48 -13.12 3.23
N THR A 124 -0.18 -13.48 1.98
CA THR A 124 -0.53 -14.81 1.45
C THR A 124 0.21 -15.94 2.17
N ARG A 125 1.45 -15.70 2.61
CA ARG A 125 2.22 -16.64 3.43
C ARG A 125 1.57 -16.85 4.80
N ILE A 126 1.11 -15.79 5.47
CA ILE A 126 0.38 -15.90 6.75
C ILE A 126 -0.90 -16.73 6.55
N GLN A 127 -1.69 -16.43 5.51
CA GLN A 127 -2.92 -17.18 5.22
C GLN A 127 -2.64 -18.66 4.86
N SER A 128 -1.47 -18.96 4.28
CA SER A 128 -1.12 -20.35 3.96
C SER A 128 -0.86 -21.23 5.18
N ILE A 129 -0.50 -20.67 6.34
CA ILE A 129 -0.19 -21.47 7.55
C ILE A 129 -1.41 -22.31 7.95
N ALA A 130 -2.59 -21.68 8.05
CA ALA A 130 -3.84 -22.34 8.38
C ALA A 130 -4.22 -23.40 7.32
N ARG A 131 -4.11 -23.03 6.04
CA ARG A 131 -4.43 -23.91 4.90
C ARG A 131 -3.53 -25.15 4.88
N THR A 132 -2.23 -24.98 5.07
CA THR A 132 -1.25 -26.08 5.10
C THR A 132 -1.44 -26.97 6.33
N ALA A 133 -1.86 -26.41 7.45
CA ALA A 133 -2.23 -27.17 8.65
C ALA A 133 -3.58 -27.90 8.53
N GLY A 134 -4.33 -27.70 7.43
CA GLY A 134 -5.65 -28.29 7.23
C GLY A 134 -6.73 -27.74 8.17
N VAL A 135 -6.52 -26.53 8.70
CA VAL A 135 -7.45 -25.90 9.66
C VAL A 135 -8.33 -24.90 8.92
N ASP A 136 -9.64 -25.11 9.02
CA ASP A 136 -10.63 -24.19 8.46
C ASP A 136 -10.71 -22.86 9.24
N HIS A 137 -10.99 -21.76 8.53
CA HIS A 137 -11.09 -20.44 9.13
C HIS A 137 -12.22 -20.32 10.17
N ALA A 138 -13.33 -21.04 10.00
CA ALA A 138 -14.42 -21.04 10.98
C ALA A 138 -13.97 -21.69 12.30
N VAL A 139 -13.17 -22.76 12.22
CA VAL A 139 -12.58 -23.42 13.39
C VAL A 139 -11.61 -22.49 14.10
N LEU A 140 -10.71 -21.83 13.37
CA LEU A 140 -9.80 -20.84 13.96
C LEU A 140 -10.56 -19.73 14.68
N LYS A 141 -11.63 -19.22 14.08
CA LYS A 141 -12.44 -18.14 14.67
C LYS A 141 -13.17 -18.59 15.94
N ALA A 142 -13.64 -19.83 15.99
CA ALA A 142 -14.24 -20.39 17.20
C ALA A 142 -13.20 -20.53 18.31
N MET A 143 -12.04 -21.13 18.02
CA MET A 143 -10.96 -21.32 18.99
C MET A 143 -10.39 -20.00 19.52
N ALA A 144 -10.31 -18.97 18.67
CA ALA A 144 -9.76 -17.66 19.05
C ALA A 144 -10.55 -16.95 20.16
N ARG A 145 -11.81 -17.34 20.43
CA ARG A 145 -12.62 -16.75 21.51
C ARG A 145 -12.21 -17.22 22.90
N ASP A 146 -11.81 -18.48 23.01
CA ASP A 146 -11.56 -19.15 24.29
C ASP A 146 -10.07 -19.41 24.54
N ILE A 147 -9.21 -19.11 23.55
CA ILE A 147 -7.77 -19.32 23.67
C ILE A 147 -7.16 -18.40 24.72
N LYS A 148 -6.51 -19.01 25.72
CA LYS A 148 -5.62 -18.28 26.64
C LYS A 148 -4.22 -18.28 26.03
N LEU A 149 -3.80 -17.11 25.54
CA LEU A 149 -2.45 -16.92 25.03
C LEU A 149 -1.49 -16.78 26.22
N ASN A 150 -0.49 -17.66 26.30
CA ASN A 150 0.62 -17.53 27.24
C ASN A 150 1.85 -17.02 26.49
N PHE A 151 2.31 -15.82 26.82
CA PHE A 151 3.46 -15.18 26.19
C PHE A 151 4.75 -15.28 27.03
N GLU A 152 4.74 -16.07 28.10
CA GLU A 152 5.87 -16.20 29.04
C GLU A 152 7.05 -16.99 28.46
N ILE A 153 6.83 -17.74 27.38
CA ILE A 153 7.81 -18.66 26.82
C ILE A 153 8.65 -18.00 25.72
N GLU A 154 8.06 -17.11 24.91
CA GLU A 154 8.76 -16.50 23.76
C GLU A 154 8.55 -14.98 23.64
N GLU A 155 9.65 -14.24 23.76
CA GLU A 155 9.65 -12.78 23.70
C GLU A 155 9.15 -12.25 22.33
N ARG A 156 9.39 -13.02 21.26
CA ARG A 156 8.96 -12.65 19.90
C ARG A 156 7.44 -12.62 19.76
N GLU A 157 6.74 -13.53 20.42
CA GLU A 157 5.28 -13.59 20.40
C GLU A 157 4.69 -12.39 21.14
N LEU A 158 5.26 -12.03 22.30
CA LEU A 158 4.88 -10.83 23.05
C LEU A 158 5.11 -9.56 22.22
N LYS A 159 6.23 -9.47 21.51
CA LYS A 159 6.55 -8.33 20.63
C LYS A 159 5.54 -8.20 19.49
N LEU A 160 5.16 -9.32 18.87
CA LEU A 160 4.15 -9.33 17.81
C LEU A 160 2.77 -8.92 18.35
N ALA A 161 2.34 -9.46 19.49
CA ALA A 161 1.06 -9.11 20.11
C ALA A 161 0.96 -7.60 20.41
N LYS A 162 2.02 -7.03 21.00
CA LYS A 162 2.12 -5.58 21.23
C LYS A 162 2.02 -4.77 19.94
N CYS A 163 2.62 -5.25 18.85
CA CYS A 163 2.54 -4.59 17.55
C CYS A 163 1.11 -4.58 16.99
N ILE A 164 0.40 -5.71 17.09
CA ILE A 164 -0.98 -5.85 16.59
C ILE A 164 -1.94 -4.93 17.36
N ILE A 165 -1.82 -4.85 18.68
CA ILE A 165 -2.70 -4.02 19.53
C ILE A 165 -2.54 -2.53 19.22
N LYS A 166 -1.33 -2.09 18.85
CA LYS A 166 -1.05 -0.71 18.45
C LYS A 166 -1.68 -0.28 17.12
N TYR A 167 -2.36 -1.18 16.40
CA TYR A 167 -2.98 -0.84 15.12
C TYR A 167 -3.96 0.34 15.23
N ALA A 168 -4.77 0.39 16.30
CA ALA A 168 -5.73 1.47 16.51
C ALA A 168 -5.03 2.83 16.71
N ASP A 169 -3.91 2.83 17.43
CA ASP A 169 -3.13 4.04 17.75
C ASP A 169 -2.54 4.72 16.50
N VAL A 170 -2.44 3.99 15.38
CA VAL A 170 -1.92 4.55 14.10
C VAL A 170 -2.94 5.50 13.44
N PHE A 171 -4.22 5.39 13.78
CA PHE A 171 -5.30 6.18 13.15
C PHE A 171 -5.83 7.33 14.00
N THR A 172 -5.36 7.45 15.25
CA THR A 172 -5.78 8.47 16.23
C THR A 172 -4.75 9.57 16.36
#